data_AF-A0A916U1X0-F1
#
_entry.id   AF-A0A916U1X0-F1
#
_cell.length_a   1.000
_cell.length_b   1.000
_cell.length_c   1.000
_cell.angle_alpha   90.00
_cell.angle_beta   90.00
_cell.angle_gamma   90.00
#
_symmetry.space_group_name_H-M   'P 1'
#
loop_
_entity.id
_entity.type
_entity.pdbx_description
1 polymer ?
#
loop_
_entity_poly.entity_id
_entity_poly.type
_entity_poly.pdbx_seq_one_letter_code
_entity_poly.pdbx_strand_id
1 'polypeptide(L)'
;MTMTSIARHKTAMVRDALSRPMSMAVSDSLIAPGRTVFDYGCGRGDDLRHLEALGYQASGWDPGHRPDAEHCHADVVNLGYVVNVIEDRAERARTLAAAWELAKRVLVVSARLVWDARDLVGRRHSDGVITRTGTFQKFYEQPELAAWITQVLGVTPVAAAPGIFYVFRCEEDQQQFLHDRVHTYRPRVRIDPHERYESTKELLSPLFDFMSAHARPPRTLELDTGAQEAIKVEFGSVGRAQKLIYAVTGDDYWEQVRIQRRAELLVYIAMSRFGRRPRFSQLARTLQTDVKVHFGTYKDACIQGDRMLVATGDPMLVFVSARSSKVGKQTPSALYVHRSALGELPPLLRVYEGCARVLSGNVERANMIKLSVVKPQVSYLSYPKFDKDAHPVLESAVTVNLRHLTVDWRDYSKSDNPPLLHRKEEFVSESDPRRDLYARLTRAEMRAGLYSDPSRIGSLHGWERQLMATQYQVFGHRLRKMA
;
A
#
# COMPACT_ATOMS: atom_id res chain seq x y z
N MET A 1 13.60 46.02 -15.92
CA MET A 1 13.51 45.12 -14.74
C MET A 1 14.45 43.96 -14.96
N THR A 2 15.53 43.87 -14.20
CA THR A 2 16.44 42.73 -14.22
C THR A 2 15.67 41.47 -13.85
N MET A 3 15.54 40.52 -14.78
CA MET A 3 15.00 39.18 -14.48
C MET A 3 15.92 38.54 -13.46
N THR A 4 15.50 38.52 -12.19
CA THR A 4 16.21 37.80 -11.14
C THR A 4 16.10 36.31 -11.48
N SER A 5 17.23 35.67 -11.80
CA SER A 5 17.22 34.26 -12.18
C SER A 5 16.76 33.39 -11.00
N ILE A 6 15.86 32.44 -11.26
CA ILE A 6 15.35 31.52 -10.24
C ILE A 6 16.45 30.50 -9.90
N ALA A 7 16.81 30.41 -8.62
CA ALA A 7 17.96 29.63 -8.17
C ALA A 7 17.63 28.13 -7.99
N ARG A 8 17.19 27.44 -9.06
CA ARG A 8 16.75 26.04 -9.00
C ARG A 8 17.78 25.10 -8.37
N HIS A 9 19.07 25.30 -8.63
CA HIS A 9 20.17 24.50 -8.06
C HIS A 9 20.19 24.44 -6.53
N LYS A 10 19.55 25.40 -5.83
CA LYS A 10 19.50 25.45 -4.36
C LYS A 10 18.43 24.55 -3.74
N THR A 11 17.61 23.87 -4.53
CA THR A 11 16.57 22.96 -4.01
C THR A 11 17.08 21.55 -3.72
N ALA A 12 18.26 21.19 -4.20
CA ALA A 12 18.88 19.89 -3.92
C ALA A 12 19.27 19.80 -2.43
N MET A 13 18.78 18.77 -1.74
CA MET A 13 19.05 18.51 -0.31
C MET A 13 19.98 17.30 -0.16
N VAL A 14 20.86 17.34 0.85
CA VAL A 14 21.65 16.17 1.26
C VAL A 14 20.78 15.23 2.09
N ARG A 15 20.87 13.92 1.85
CA ARG A 15 20.11 12.88 2.58
C ARG A 15 20.97 11.69 2.99
N ASP A 16 20.63 11.11 4.13
CA ASP A 16 21.27 9.89 4.70
C ASP A 16 20.57 8.59 4.29
N ALA A 17 19.57 8.69 3.41
CA ALA A 17 18.79 7.55 2.90
C ALA A 17 18.25 7.87 1.51
N LEU A 18 17.77 6.82 0.83
CA LEU A 18 17.04 6.96 -0.43
C LEU A 18 15.87 7.94 -0.29
N SER A 19 15.67 8.74 -1.33
CA SER A 19 14.50 9.59 -1.47
C SER A 19 13.23 8.72 -1.48
N ARG A 20 12.13 9.30 -1.02
CA ARG A 20 10.83 8.63 -0.95
C ARG A 20 10.41 7.94 -2.27
N PRO A 21 10.49 8.55 -3.47
CA PRO A 21 10.15 7.87 -4.73
C PRO A 21 11.03 6.65 -5.01
N MET A 22 12.34 6.73 -4.75
CA MET A 22 13.27 5.61 -4.95
C MET A 22 13.05 4.49 -3.94
N SER A 23 12.91 4.82 -2.65
CA SER A 23 12.62 3.85 -1.58
C SER A 23 11.34 3.06 -1.86
N MET A 24 10.29 3.74 -2.34
CA MET A 24 9.05 3.08 -2.74
C MET A 24 9.23 2.22 -3.99
N ALA A 25 9.96 2.68 -5.01
CA ALA A 25 10.20 1.88 -6.21
C ALA A 25 11.00 0.59 -5.92
N VAL A 26 11.90 0.62 -4.92
CA VAL A 26 12.55 -0.59 -4.38
C VAL A 26 11.53 -1.46 -3.64
N SER A 27 10.74 -0.89 -2.74
CA SER A 27 9.72 -1.63 -1.96
C SER A 27 8.68 -2.30 -2.84
N ASP A 28 8.30 -1.66 -3.94
CA ASP A 28 7.37 -2.15 -4.96
C ASP A 28 8.05 -3.07 -5.99
N SER A 29 9.32 -3.43 -5.79
CA SER A 29 10.11 -4.32 -6.66
C SER A 29 10.21 -3.86 -8.12
N LEU A 30 10.08 -2.55 -8.37
CA LEU A 30 10.31 -1.94 -9.67
C LEU A 30 11.81 -1.72 -9.90
N ILE A 31 12.53 -1.30 -8.86
CA ILE A 31 13.99 -1.37 -8.80
C ILE A 31 14.34 -2.73 -8.19
N ALA A 32 14.93 -3.61 -8.99
CA ALA A 32 15.23 -4.99 -8.64
C ALA A 32 16.59 -5.40 -9.22
N PRO A 33 17.25 -6.45 -8.68
CA PRO A 33 18.52 -6.93 -9.21
C PRO A 33 18.47 -7.18 -10.72
N GLY A 34 19.49 -6.72 -11.44
CA GLY A 34 19.56 -6.81 -12.90
C GLY A 34 18.81 -5.72 -13.67
N ARG A 35 18.12 -4.79 -12.99
CA ARG A 35 17.53 -3.59 -13.62
C ARG A 35 18.43 -2.37 -13.46
N THR A 36 18.54 -1.60 -14.52
CA THR A 36 19.27 -0.33 -14.55
C THR A 36 18.40 0.84 -14.09
N VAL A 37 18.98 1.81 -13.38
CA VAL A 37 18.30 3.01 -12.89
C VAL A 37 18.96 4.27 -13.44
N PHE A 38 18.17 5.23 -13.92
CA PHE A 38 18.63 6.56 -14.28
C PHE A 38 17.87 7.64 -13.49
N ASP A 39 18.59 8.51 -12.78
CA ASP A 39 18.01 9.61 -12.00
C ASP A 39 18.12 10.94 -12.76
N TYR A 40 16.99 11.41 -13.31
CA TYR A 40 16.89 12.63 -14.08
C TYR A 40 16.66 13.81 -13.14
N GLY A 41 17.68 14.65 -12.95
CA GLY A 41 17.72 15.69 -11.93
C GLY A 41 18.20 15.16 -10.58
N CYS A 42 19.28 14.37 -10.58
CA CYS A 42 19.80 13.68 -9.39
C CYS A 42 20.34 14.61 -8.29
N GLY A 43 20.44 15.92 -8.55
CA GLY A 43 21.08 16.89 -7.67
C GLY A 43 22.50 16.44 -7.31
N ARG A 44 22.76 16.31 -6.01
CA ARG A 44 24.08 15.91 -5.48
C ARG A 44 24.39 14.41 -5.61
N GLY A 45 23.45 13.60 -6.12
CA GLY A 45 23.65 12.18 -6.38
C GLY A 45 23.52 11.27 -5.16
N ASP A 46 22.78 11.67 -4.12
CA ASP A 46 22.59 10.85 -2.92
C ASP A 46 21.87 9.53 -3.23
N ASP A 47 20.80 9.58 -4.02
CA ASP A 47 20.06 8.37 -4.41
C ASP A 47 20.95 7.39 -5.18
N LEU A 48 21.84 7.91 -6.04
CA LEU A 48 22.80 7.10 -6.80
C LEU A 48 23.75 6.36 -5.85
N ARG A 49 24.36 7.07 -4.89
CA ARG A 49 25.28 6.46 -3.91
C ARG A 49 24.60 5.35 -3.10
N HIS A 50 23.36 5.56 -2.66
CA HIS A 50 22.62 4.56 -1.89
C HIS A 50 22.21 3.36 -2.74
N LEU A 51 21.78 3.57 -3.99
CA LEU A 51 21.44 2.48 -4.91
C LEU A 51 22.67 1.64 -5.26
N GLU A 52 23.82 2.26 -5.54
CA GLU A 52 25.10 1.58 -5.78
C GLU A 52 25.54 0.76 -4.56
N ALA A 53 25.41 1.31 -3.35
CA ALA A 53 25.72 0.59 -2.11
C ALA A 53 24.81 -0.63 -1.88
N LEU A 54 23.59 -0.62 -2.42
CA LEU A 54 22.67 -1.75 -2.41
C LEU A 54 22.90 -2.73 -3.59
N GLY A 55 23.90 -2.48 -4.44
CA GLY A 55 24.27 -3.34 -5.57
C GLY A 55 23.48 -3.08 -6.85
N TYR A 56 22.75 -1.96 -6.95
CA TYR A 56 22.03 -1.59 -8.17
C TYR A 56 22.94 -0.81 -9.14
N GLN A 57 22.71 -1.00 -10.44
CA GLN A 57 23.34 -0.19 -11.48
C GLN A 57 22.56 1.11 -11.65
N ALA A 58 23.12 2.22 -11.14
CA ALA A 58 22.48 3.52 -11.18
C ALA A 58 23.38 4.57 -11.84
N SER A 59 22.79 5.46 -12.62
CA SER A 59 23.45 6.67 -13.15
C SER A 59 22.49 7.85 -13.09
N GLY A 60 22.96 9.07 -13.31
CA GLY A 60 22.06 10.23 -13.24
C GLY A 60 22.70 11.51 -13.71
N TRP A 61 21.84 12.45 -14.07
CA TRP A 61 22.18 13.76 -14.63
C TRP A 61 21.51 14.87 -13.82
N ASP A 62 22.16 16.02 -13.68
CA ASP A 62 21.57 17.20 -13.08
C ASP A 62 22.14 18.47 -13.73
N PRO A 63 21.32 19.44 -14.14
CA PRO A 63 21.80 20.62 -14.87
C PRO A 63 22.72 21.51 -14.02
N GLY A 64 22.64 21.45 -12.69
CA GLY A 64 23.46 22.27 -11.79
C GLY A 64 24.65 21.53 -11.19
N HIS A 65 24.56 20.21 -10.99
CA HIS A 65 25.55 19.44 -10.24
C HIS A 65 26.29 18.41 -11.10
N ARG A 66 25.70 17.93 -12.20
CA ARG A 66 26.29 16.95 -13.12
C ARG A 66 25.92 17.26 -14.58
N PRO A 67 26.21 18.48 -15.08
CA PRO A 67 25.74 18.93 -16.40
C PRO A 67 26.35 18.12 -17.55
N ASP A 68 27.57 17.62 -17.38
CA ASP A 68 28.33 16.87 -18.39
C ASP A 68 28.01 15.36 -18.40
N ALA A 69 27.14 14.88 -17.50
CA ALA A 69 26.73 13.48 -17.50
C ALA A 69 25.84 13.16 -18.72
N GLU A 70 26.01 11.98 -19.30
CA GLU A 70 25.18 11.57 -20.43
C GLU A 70 23.77 11.20 -19.99
N HIS A 71 22.79 11.50 -20.84
CA HIS A 71 21.43 10.99 -20.69
C HIS A 71 21.38 9.53 -21.16
N CYS A 72 21.18 8.59 -20.22
CA CYS A 72 21.21 7.16 -20.52
C CYS A 72 19.81 6.54 -20.43
N HIS A 73 19.49 5.64 -21.37
CA HIS A 73 18.28 4.82 -21.26
C HIS A 73 18.44 3.77 -20.14
N ALA A 74 17.44 3.66 -19.28
CA ALA A 74 17.44 2.73 -18.15
C ALA A 74 16.09 2.02 -18.01
N ASP A 75 16.07 0.88 -17.31
CA ASP A 75 14.83 0.15 -17.02
C ASP A 75 13.88 1.01 -16.19
N VAL A 76 14.43 1.69 -15.18
CA VAL A 76 13.72 2.61 -14.30
C VAL A 76 14.31 4.01 -14.44
N VAL A 77 13.51 4.99 -14.82
CA VAL A 77 13.90 6.40 -14.77
C VAL A 77 13.17 7.09 -13.62
N ASN A 78 13.90 7.85 -12.81
CA ASN A 78 13.31 8.69 -11.76
C ASN A 78 13.35 10.16 -12.18
N LEU A 79 12.20 10.83 -12.09
CA LEU A 79 12.04 12.27 -12.20
C LEU A 79 11.54 12.80 -10.84
N GLY A 80 12.42 12.65 -9.84
CA GLY A 80 12.08 12.85 -8.44
C GLY A 80 12.11 14.33 -8.02
N TYR A 81 10.93 14.94 -7.80
CA TYR A 81 10.80 16.32 -7.32
C TYR A 81 11.41 17.41 -8.23
N VAL A 82 11.60 17.10 -9.50
CA VAL A 82 12.14 18.03 -10.50
C VAL A 82 11.04 18.94 -11.05
N VAL A 83 9.87 18.38 -11.35
CA VAL A 83 8.78 19.14 -11.98
C VAL A 83 8.20 20.21 -11.07
N ASN A 84 8.39 20.14 -9.74
CA ASN A 84 7.98 21.21 -8.84
C ASN A 84 8.95 22.40 -8.79
N VAL A 85 10.17 22.31 -9.34
CA VAL A 85 11.15 23.40 -9.25
C VAL A 85 11.34 24.19 -10.55
N ILE A 86 10.69 23.76 -11.63
CA ILE A 86 10.73 24.42 -12.95
C ILE A 86 9.50 25.34 -13.08
N GLU A 87 9.72 26.64 -13.16
CA GLU A 87 8.65 27.64 -13.27
C GLU A 87 7.96 27.65 -14.64
N ASP A 88 8.72 27.44 -15.72
CA ASP A 88 8.21 27.45 -17.08
C ASP A 88 7.41 26.17 -17.35
N ARG A 89 6.15 26.34 -17.76
CA ARG A 89 5.22 25.22 -17.97
C ARG A 89 5.61 24.37 -19.18
N ALA A 90 6.12 24.99 -20.25
CA ALA A 90 6.50 24.28 -21.45
C ALA A 90 7.81 23.52 -21.23
N GLU A 91 8.75 24.09 -20.48
CA GLU A 91 9.96 23.41 -20.02
C GLU A 91 9.62 22.21 -19.15
N ARG A 92 8.72 22.35 -18.17
CA ARG A 92 8.24 21.22 -17.35
C ARG A 92 7.71 20.07 -18.19
N ALA A 93 6.87 20.35 -19.19
CA ALA A 93 6.32 19.34 -20.06
C ALA A 93 7.41 18.66 -20.91
N ARG A 94 8.36 19.43 -21.46
CA ARG A 94 9.50 18.88 -22.20
C ARG A 94 10.41 18.04 -21.31
N THR A 95 10.67 18.45 -20.07
CA THR A 95 11.46 17.68 -19.11
C THR A 95 10.80 16.34 -18.77
N LEU A 96 9.48 16.33 -18.55
CA LEU A 96 8.74 15.10 -18.31
C LEU A 96 8.81 14.16 -19.53
N ALA A 97 8.62 14.68 -20.74
CA ALA A 97 8.73 13.91 -21.98
C ALA A 97 10.15 13.36 -22.19
N ALA A 98 11.19 14.17 -21.94
CA ALA A 98 12.58 13.74 -22.06
C ALA A 98 12.93 12.60 -21.09
N ALA A 99 12.51 12.71 -19.82
CA ALA A 99 12.69 11.63 -18.85
C ALA A 99 11.92 10.36 -19.25
N TRP A 100 10.73 10.52 -19.85
CA TRP A 100 9.96 9.39 -20.37
C TRP A 100 10.68 8.66 -21.50
N GLU A 101 11.29 9.38 -22.46
CA GLU A 101 12.05 8.77 -23.56
C GLU A 101 13.21 7.88 -23.08
N LEU A 102 13.82 8.21 -21.94
CA LEU A 102 14.89 7.39 -21.36
C LEU A 102 14.38 6.11 -20.68
N ALA A 103 13.10 6.04 -20.30
CA ALA A 103 12.54 4.91 -19.57
C ALA A 103 12.23 3.73 -20.49
N LYS A 104 12.90 2.59 -20.27
CA LYS A 104 12.64 1.34 -20.99
C LYS A 104 11.46 0.57 -20.41
N ARG A 105 11.20 0.67 -19.09
CA ARG A 105 10.08 -0.03 -18.43
C ARG A 105 9.17 0.89 -17.64
N VAL A 106 9.73 1.68 -16.72
CA VAL A 106 8.91 2.55 -15.86
C VAL A 106 9.57 3.91 -15.65
N LEU A 107 8.75 4.95 -15.64
CA LEU A 107 9.11 6.28 -15.19
C LEU A 107 8.44 6.54 -13.83
N VAL A 108 9.25 6.92 -12.85
CA VAL A 108 8.80 7.42 -11.55
C VAL A 108 8.71 8.94 -11.64
N VAL A 109 7.53 9.49 -11.37
CA VAL A 109 7.31 10.94 -11.35
C VAL A 109 6.86 11.33 -9.95
N SER A 110 7.58 12.26 -9.32
CA SER A 110 7.14 12.81 -8.03
C SER A 110 7.16 14.33 -7.97
N ALA A 111 6.24 14.89 -7.22
CA ALA A 111 6.17 16.33 -6.94
C ALA A 111 5.65 16.59 -5.53
N ARG A 112 5.84 17.81 -5.05
CA ARG A 112 5.29 18.29 -3.78
C ARG A 112 3.80 18.55 -3.91
N LEU A 113 3.03 18.21 -2.89
CA LEU A 113 1.58 18.39 -2.87
C LEU A 113 1.16 19.68 -2.19
N VAL A 114 -0.04 20.18 -2.47
CA VAL A 114 -0.59 21.44 -1.89
C VAL A 114 -0.53 21.49 -0.36
N TRP A 115 -0.65 20.35 0.31
CA TRP A 115 -0.54 20.30 1.76
C TRP A 115 0.90 20.48 2.29
N ASP A 116 1.92 20.30 1.45
CA ASP A 116 3.33 20.58 1.78
C ASP A 116 3.62 22.09 1.78
N ALA A 117 2.68 22.91 1.32
CA ALA A 117 2.81 24.37 1.22
C ALA A 117 2.29 25.12 2.46
N ARG A 118 1.66 24.44 3.42
CA ARG A 118 0.92 25.09 4.52
C ARG A 118 1.76 26.04 5.38
N ASP A 119 3.03 25.73 5.57
CA ASP A 119 3.97 26.56 6.35
C ASP A 119 4.92 27.36 5.44
N LEU A 120 4.71 27.37 4.11
CA LEU A 120 5.61 28.05 3.18
C LEU A 120 5.27 29.54 3.05
N VAL A 121 6.23 30.40 3.40
CA VAL A 121 6.18 31.84 3.16
C VAL A 121 6.93 32.17 1.86
N GLY A 122 6.24 32.79 0.90
CA GLY A 122 6.83 33.22 -0.36
C GLY A 122 5.90 34.08 -1.21
N ARG A 123 6.43 34.61 -2.32
CA ARG A 123 5.68 35.43 -3.28
C ARG A 123 5.09 34.54 -4.38
N ARG A 124 3.79 34.68 -4.68
CA ARG A 124 3.18 34.00 -5.83
C ARG A 124 3.89 34.37 -7.14
N HIS A 125 4.17 33.37 -7.95
CA HIS A 125 4.78 33.53 -9.27
C HIS A 125 4.25 32.45 -10.21
N SER A 126 3.64 32.83 -11.33
CA SER A 126 2.95 31.89 -12.22
C SER A 126 1.95 31.00 -11.44
N ASP A 127 2.04 29.67 -11.55
CA ASP A 127 1.28 28.66 -10.80
C ASP A 127 1.96 28.18 -9.52
N GLY A 128 3.08 28.78 -9.12
CA GLY A 128 3.83 28.40 -7.93
C GLY A 128 4.15 29.57 -7.02
N VAL A 129 5.16 29.35 -6.18
CA VAL A 129 5.63 30.31 -5.18
C VAL A 129 7.15 30.43 -5.28
N ILE A 130 7.65 31.66 -5.30
CA ILE A 130 9.07 31.95 -5.08
C ILE A 130 9.28 32.09 -3.57
N THR A 131 10.13 31.23 -3.01
CA THR A 131 10.49 31.22 -1.60
C THR A 131 11.38 32.42 -1.24
N ARG A 132 11.58 32.67 0.06
CA ARG A 132 12.53 33.68 0.55
C ARG A 132 13.96 33.51 0.02
N THR A 133 14.36 32.28 -0.32
CA THR A 133 15.69 31.96 -0.86
C THR A 133 15.79 32.11 -2.38
N GLY A 134 14.72 32.57 -3.04
CA GLY A 134 14.68 32.78 -4.49
C GLY A 134 14.43 31.53 -5.33
N THR A 135 13.98 30.43 -4.71
CA THR A 135 13.67 29.18 -5.43
C THR A 135 12.18 29.11 -5.77
N PHE A 136 11.83 28.63 -6.96
CA PHE A 136 10.45 28.35 -7.34
C PHE A 136 9.98 27.00 -6.79
N GLN A 137 8.72 26.93 -6.37
CA GLN A 137 8.04 25.70 -5.97
C GLN A 137 6.60 25.68 -6.50
N LYS A 138 6.26 24.71 -7.34
CA LYS A 138 4.89 24.32 -7.69
C LYS A 138 4.43 23.20 -6.75
N PHE A 139 3.25 23.38 -6.17
CA PHE A 139 2.58 22.34 -5.41
C PHE A 139 1.37 21.83 -6.19
N TYR A 140 1.18 20.52 -6.19
CA TYR A 140 0.12 19.87 -6.97
C TYR A 140 -0.99 19.33 -6.06
N GLU A 141 -2.22 19.33 -6.54
CA GLU A 141 -3.19 18.38 -6.02
C GLU A 141 -2.89 16.98 -6.55
N GLN A 142 -3.26 15.93 -5.81
CA GLN A 142 -3.02 14.54 -6.25
C GLN A 142 -3.65 14.26 -7.63
N PRO A 143 -4.92 14.64 -7.91
CA PRO A 143 -5.53 14.42 -9.22
C PRO A 143 -4.96 15.33 -10.31
N GLU A 144 -4.57 16.57 -9.95
CA GLU A 144 -3.93 17.52 -10.87
C GLU A 144 -2.62 16.95 -11.42
N LEU A 145 -1.77 16.38 -10.56
CA LEU A 145 -0.50 15.77 -10.98
C LEU A 145 -0.75 14.59 -11.93
N ALA A 146 -1.69 13.71 -11.60
CA ALA A 146 -2.05 12.56 -12.45
C ALA A 146 -2.57 12.99 -13.83
N ALA A 147 -3.46 13.98 -13.86
CA ALA A 147 -4.04 14.52 -15.09
C ALA A 147 -2.97 15.17 -15.96
N TRP A 148 -2.07 15.96 -15.35
CA TRP A 148 -0.96 16.59 -16.07
C TRP A 148 0.01 15.56 -16.67
N ILE A 149 0.38 14.52 -15.93
CA ILE A 149 1.23 13.43 -16.46
C ILE A 149 0.55 12.76 -17.66
N THR A 150 -0.75 12.46 -17.54
CA THR A 150 -1.54 11.85 -18.62
C THR A 150 -1.59 12.75 -19.86
N GLN A 151 -1.81 14.05 -19.66
CA GLN A 151 -1.88 15.02 -20.75
C GLN A 151 -0.58 15.11 -21.53
N VAL A 152 0.57 15.10 -20.85
CA VAL A 152 1.89 15.25 -21.48
C VAL A 152 2.35 13.95 -22.15
N LEU A 153 2.14 12.80 -21.50
CA LEU A 153 2.69 11.52 -21.96
C LEU A 153 1.70 10.68 -22.78
N GLY A 154 0.40 10.99 -22.74
CA GLY A 154 -0.65 10.17 -23.35
C GLY A 154 -0.87 8.81 -22.66
N VAL A 155 -0.23 8.58 -21.51
CA VAL A 155 -0.31 7.33 -20.73
C VAL A 155 -0.84 7.65 -19.34
N THR A 156 -1.85 6.90 -18.89
CA THR A 156 -2.42 7.06 -17.56
C THR A 156 -1.43 6.56 -16.49
N PRO A 157 -0.98 7.41 -15.55
CA PRO A 157 -0.10 7.00 -14.48
C PRO A 157 -0.85 6.18 -13.43
N VAL A 158 -0.11 5.34 -12.69
CA VAL A 158 -0.61 4.64 -11.51
C VAL A 158 -0.11 5.35 -10.25
N ALA A 159 -1.03 5.69 -9.33
CA ALA A 159 -0.66 6.27 -8.05
C ALA A 159 0.12 5.24 -7.20
N ALA A 160 1.39 5.54 -6.95
CA ALA A 160 2.26 4.76 -6.08
C ALA A 160 2.07 5.17 -4.62
N ALA A 161 2.03 6.49 -4.37
CA ALA A 161 1.71 7.10 -3.08
C ALA A 161 1.29 8.57 -3.29
N PRO A 162 0.91 9.30 -2.23
CA PRO A 162 0.61 10.72 -2.39
C PRO A 162 1.83 11.50 -2.90
N GLY A 163 1.68 12.13 -4.07
CA GLY A 163 2.68 12.90 -4.78
C GLY A 163 3.64 12.07 -5.65
N ILE A 164 3.40 10.75 -5.80
CA ILE A 164 4.30 9.85 -6.52
C ILE A 164 3.50 8.91 -7.43
N PHE A 165 3.89 8.87 -8.70
CA PHE A 165 3.24 8.14 -9.76
C PHE A 165 4.24 7.29 -10.54
N TYR A 166 3.76 6.14 -11.02
CA TYR A 166 4.49 5.29 -11.96
C TYR A 166 3.82 5.32 -13.33
N VAL A 167 4.61 5.47 -14.38
CA VAL A 167 4.17 5.39 -15.77
C VAL A 167 4.86 4.19 -16.41
N PHE A 168 4.09 3.19 -16.83
CA PHE A 168 4.62 1.93 -17.36
C PHE A 168 4.65 1.93 -18.90
N ARG A 169 5.73 1.42 -19.48
CA ARG A 169 5.89 1.28 -20.94
C ARG A 169 5.05 0.14 -21.50
N CYS A 170 4.94 -0.96 -20.77
CA CYS A 170 4.11 -2.10 -21.14
C CYS A 170 2.98 -2.33 -20.14
N GLU A 171 1.85 -2.80 -20.67
CA GLU A 171 0.67 -3.10 -19.87
C GLU A 171 0.91 -4.29 -18.96
N GLU A 172 1.72 -5.27 -19.37
CA GLU A 172 2.03 -6.45 -18.57
C GLU A 172 2.71 -6.08 -17.23
N ASP A 173 3.70 -5.18 -17.25
CA ASP A 173 4.38 -4.71 -16.02
C ASP A 173 3.41 -3.94 -15.11
N GLN A 174 2.55 -3.10 -15.70
CA GLN A 174 1.53 -2.39 -14.94
C GLN A 174 0.55 -3.36 -14.27
N GLN A 175 0.12 -4.40 -14.98
CA GLN A 175 -0.83 -5.38 -14.45
C GLN A 175 -0.22 -6.27 -13.37
N GLN A 176 1.06 -6.64 -13.53
CA GLN A 176 1.81 -7.34 -12.50
C GLN A 176 1.88 -6.49 -11.22
N PHE A 177 2.26 -5.21 -11.35
CA PHE A 177 2.27 -4.27 -10.23
C PHE A 177 0.90 -4.14 -9.54
N LEU A 178 -0.19 -4.07 -10.30
CA LEU A 178 -1.55 -4.00 -9.73
C LEU A 178 -1.96 -5.29 -9.02
N HIS A 179 -1.58 -6.46 -9.56
CA HIS A 179 -1.80 -7.76 -8.94
C HIS A 179 -1.09 -7.87 -7.58
N ASP A 180 0.19 -7.47 -7.53
CA ASP A 180 1.02 -7.63 -6.34
C ASP A 180 0.59 -6.70 -5.20
N ARG A 181 -0.17 -5.65 -5.50
CA ARG A 181 -0.78 -4.75 -4.52
C ARG A 181 -2.10 -5.24 -3.93
N VAL A 182 -2.60 -6.42 -4.31
CA VAL A 182 -3.79 -6.99 -3.66
C VAL A 182 -3.41 -7.52 -2.28
N HIS A 183 -4.04 -7.01 -1.23
CA HIS A 183 -3.86 -7.53 0.12
C HIS A 183 -4.27 -9.00 0.17
N THR A 184 -3.36 -9.88 0.56
CA THR A 184 -3.62 -11.31 0.73
C THR A 184 -3.83 -11.65 2.19
N TYR A 185 -4.53 -12.76 2.43
CA TYR A 185 -4.65 -13.36 3.76
C TYR A 185 -4.54 -14.87 3.61
N ARG A 186 -3.94 -15.56 4.58
CA ARG A 186 -3.90 -17.01 4.60
C ARG A 186 -4.46 -17.48 5.95
N PRO A 187 -5.47 -18.37 5.95
CA PRO A 187 -6.02 -18.90 7.20
C PRO A 187 -4.94 -19.68 7.95
N ARG A 188 -5.09 -19.78 9.28
CA ARG A 188 -4.22 -20.64 10.08
C ARG A 188 -4.50 -22.10 9.75
N VAL A 189 -3.44 -22.84 9.44
CA VAL A 189 -3.51 -24.29 9.24
C VAL A 189 -3.30 -25.00 10.58
N ARG A 190 -4.09 -26.04 10.83
CA ARG A 190 -3.80 -27.04 11.85
C ARG A 190 -3.23 -28.25 11.14
N ILE A 191 -2.06 -28.72 11.59
CA ILE A 191 -1.45 -29.94 11.09
C ILE A 191 -1.72 -31.05 12.11
N ASP A 192 -2.39 -32.11 11.69
CA ASP A 192 -2.57 -33.29 12.53
C ASP A 192 -1.26 -34.09 12.60
N PRO A 193 -0.87 -34.60 13.79
CA PRO A 193 0.39 -35.31 13.97
C PRO A 193 0.52 -36.49 12.99
N HIS A 194 1.56 -36.45 12.16
CA HIS A 194 1.84 -37.49 11.18
C HIS A 194 3.35 -37.62 10.96
N GLU A 195 3.94 -38.72 11.39
CA GLU A 195 5.40 -38.94 11.42
C GLU A 195 6.07 -38.63 10.07
N ARG A 196 5.50 -39.17 8.98
CA ARG A 196 6.05 -38.96 7.64
C ARG A 196 6.00 -37.50 7.18
N TYR A 197 4.99 -36.75 7.60
CA TYR A 197 4.87 -35.33 7.24
C TYR A 197 5.89 -34.50 8.02
N GLU A 198 6.02 -34.75 9.32
CA GLU A 198 6.99 -34.05 10.16
C GLU A 198 8.43 -34.31 9.68
N SER A 199 8.77 -35.55 9.32
CA SER A 199 10.11 -35.89 8.82
C SER A 199 10.44 -35.31 7.44
N THR A 200 9.44 -34.83 6.69
CA THR A 200 9.59 -34.32 5.31
C THR A 200 9.05 -32.90 5.12
N LYS A 201 8.73 -32.19 6.21
CA LYS A 201 8.03 -30.90 6.20
C LYS A 201 8.74 -29.84 5.36
N GLU A 202 10.06 -29.74 5.50
CA GLU A 202 10.87 -28.78 4.76
C GLU A 202 10.84 -29.06 3.25
N LEU A 203 10.92 -30.34 2.86
CA LEU A 203 10.81 -30.79 1.47
C LEU A 203 9.42 -30.49 0.87
N LEU A 204 8.36 -30.60 1.69
CA LEU A 204 6.99 -30.34 1.27
C LEU A 204 6.62 -28.85 1.26
N SER A 205 7.39 -27.98 1.93
CA SER A 205 7.07 -26.55 2.06
C SER A 205 6.78 -25.87 0.72
N PRO A 206 7.61 -26.02 -0.34
CA PRO A 206 7.34 -25.35 -1.62
C PRO A 206 5.99 -25.76 -2.25
N LEU A 207 5.62 -27.04 -2.11
CA LEU A 207 4.33 -27.54 -2.61
C LEU A 207 3.17 -27.03 -1.74
N PHE A 208 3.34 -27.07 -0.41
CA PHE A 208 2.35 -26.54 0.53
C PHE A 208 2.10 -25.04 0.29
N ASP A 209 3.17 -24.25 0.14
CA ASP A 209 3.11 -22.82 -0.09
C ASP A 209 2.44 -22.50 -1.43
N PHE A 210 2.78 -23.23 -2.50
CA PHE A 210 2.10 -23.10 -3.78
C PHE A 210 0.60 -23.38 -3.66
N MET A 211 0.24 -24.51 -3.06
CA MET A 211 -1.16 -24.90 -2.90
C MET A 211 -1.92 -23.87 -2.05
N SER A 212 -1.30 -23.37 -1.00
CA SER A 212 -1.85 -22.33 -0.12
C SER A 212 -2.00 -21.00 -0.84
N ALA A 213 -1.07 -20.66 -1.75
CA ALA A 213 -1.10 -19.42 -2.52
C ALA A 213 -2.15 -19.44 -3.64
N HIS A 214 -2.32 -20.57 -4.33
CA HIS A 214 -3.12 -20.69 -5.55
C HIS A 214 -4.45 -21.43 -5.35
N ALA A 215 -4.65 -22.07 -4.19
CA ALA A 215 -5.80 -22.90 -3.86
C ALA A 215 -6.04 -24.04 -4.85
N ARG A 216 -4.95 -24.61 -5.39
CA ARG A 216 -4.91 -25.72 -6.35
C ARG A 216 -3.51 -26.33 -6.41
N PRO A 217 -3.33 -27.56 -6.91
CA PRO A 217 -2.00 -28.11 -7.19
C PRO A 217 -1.29 -27.38 -8.34
N PRO A 218 0.05 -27.42 -8.37
CA PRO A 218 0.85 -26.89 -9.47
C PRO A 218 0.69 -27.73 -10.74
N ARG A 219 0.74 -27.06 -11.89
CA ARG A 219 0.91 -27.63 -13.22
C ARG A 219 2.40 -27.70 -13.57
N THR A 220 2.71 -28.32 -14.70
CA THR A 220 4.08 -28.41 -15.22
C THR A 220 4.73 -27.03 -15.29
N LEU A 221 5.96 -26.91 -14.75
CA LEU A 221 6.77 -25.69 -14.69
C LEU A 221 6.25 -24.60 -13.71
N GLU A 222 5.26 -24.89 -12.87
CA GLU A 222 4.81 -23.93 -11.84
C GLU A 222 5.50 -24.13 -10.49
N LEU A 223 6.10 -25.30 -10.26
CA LEU A 223 6.96 -25.58 -9.10
C LEU A 223 8.43 -25.53 -9.54
N ASP A 224 9.31 -25.06 -8.66
CA ASP A 224 10.76 -25.11 -8.89
C ASP A 224 11.21 -26.53 -9.28
N THR A 225 12.07 -26.63 -10.29
CA THR A 225 12.50 -27.92 -10.86
C THR A 225 13.23 -28.78 -9.83
N GLY A 226 14.07 -28.17 -8.99
CA GLY A 226 14.79 -28.86 -7.92
C GLY A 226 13.85 -29.37 -6.83
N ALA A 227 12.92 -28.52 -6.37
CA ALA A 227 11.89 -28.93 -5.41
C ALA A 227 10.99 -30.05 -5.97
N GLN A 228 10.59 -29.94 -7.24
CA GLN A 228 9.76 -30.94 -7.90
C GLN A 228 10.48 -32.31 -7.99
N GLU A 229 11.77 -32.31 -8.32
CA GLU A 229 12.55 -33.55 -8.42
C GLU A 229 12.78 -34.18 -7.05
N ALA A 230 13.15 -33.38 -6.05
CA ALA A 230 13.33 -33.86 -4.68
C ALA A 230 12.03 -34.50 -4.13
N ILE A 231 10.86 -33.90 -4.40
CA ILE A 231 9.57 -34.47 -4.04
C ILE A 231 9.31 -35.80 -4.77
N LYS A 232 9.67 -35.90 -6.05
CA LYS A 232 9.49 -37.15 -6.81
C LYS A 232 10.39 -38.27 -6.30
N VAL A 233 11.62 -37.97 -5.89
CA VAL A 233 12.53 -38.97 -5.31
C VAL A 233 11.94 -39.54 -4.01
N GLU A 234 11.47 -38.67 -3.11
CA GLU A 234 10.97 -39.10 -1.79
C GLU A 234 9.56 -39.74 -1.83
N PHE A 235 8.66 -39.19 -2.65
CA PHE A 235 7.25 -39.59 -2.68
C PHE A 235 6.86 -40.39 -3.93
N GLY A 236 7.74 -40.54 -4.91
CA GLY A 236 7.46 -41.14 -6.22
C GLY A 236 6.65 -40.23 -7.17
N SER A 237 5.85 -39.29 -6.65
CA SER A 237 5.18 -38.27 -7.45
C SER A 237 4.70 -37.09 -6.61
N VAL A 238 4.56 -35.91 -7.24
CA VAL A 238 3.97 -34.71 -6.63
C VAL A 238 2.54 -34.98 -6.14
N GLY A 239 1.77 -35.81 -6.85
CA GLY A 239 0.41 -36.17 -6.45
C GLY A 239 0.34 -36.98 -5.16
N ARG A 240 1.34 -37.82 -4.86
CA ARG A 240 1.40 -38.55 -3.57
C ARG A 240 1.75 -37.61 -2.42
N ALA A 241 2.70 -36.70 -2.64
CA ALA A 241 3.02 -35.63 -1.68
C ALA A 241 1.80 -34.73 -1.39
N GLN A 242 1.05 -34.34 -2.42
CA GLN A 242 -0.19 -33.60 -2.28
C GLN A 242 -1.23 -34.34 -1.42
N LYS A 243 -1.42 -35.65 -1.64
CA LYS A 243 -2.35 -36.45 -0.83
C LYS A 243 -1.95 -36.48 0.65
N LEU A 244 -0.65 -36.55 0.93
CA LEU A 244 -0.16 -36.47 2.30
C LEU A 244 -0.47 -35.10 2.93
N ILE A 245 -0.24 -34.00 2.19
CA ILE A 245 -0.60 -32.65 2.65
C ILE A 245 -2.09 -32.58 3.00
N TYR A 246 -2.98 -33.04 2.12
CA TYR A 246 -4.43 -33.04 2.40
C TYR A 246 -4.80 -33.88 3.63
N ALA A 247 -4.17 -35.04 3.79
CA ALA A 247 -4.44 -35.94 4.92
C ALA A 247 -4.12 -35.31 6.28
N VAL A 248 -3.20 -34.33 6.33
CA VAL A 248 -2.76 -33.72 7.60
C VAL A 248 -3.29 -32.31 7.85
N THR A 249 -3.97 -31.67 6.89
CA THR A 249 -4.33 -30.23 6.95
C THR A 249 -5.84 -29.96 7.11
N GLY A 250 -6.68 -30.98 6.96
CA GLY A 250 -8.15 -30.89 7.07
C GLY A 250 -8.83 -30.15 5.91
N ASP A 251 -10.05 -30.57 5.56
CA ASP A 251 -10.77 -30.03 4.40
C ASP A 251 -11.24 -28.56 4.59
N ASP A 252 -11.62 -28.19 5.81
CA ASP A 252 -12.07 -26.83 6.15
C ASP A 252 -11.00 -25.77 5.86
N TYR A 253 -9.73 -26.11 6.07
CA TYR A 253 -8.61 -25.22 5.76
C TYR A 253 -8.55 -24.92 4.26
N TRP A 254 -8.64 -25.94 3.41
CA TRP A 254 -8.56 -25.77 1.96
C TRP A 254 -9.79 -25.08 1.38
N GLU A 255 -10.95 -25.23 2.01
CA GLU A 255 -12.14 -24.45 1.64
C GLU A 255 -11.93 -22.96 1.93
N GLN A 256 -11.40 -22.60 3.10
CA GLN A 256 -11.06 -21.21 3.42
C GLN A 256 -9.99 -20.66 2.47
N VAL A 257 -8.97 -21.45 2.12
CA VAL A 257 -7.95 -21.08 1.14
C VAL A 257 -8.57 -20.83 -0.24
N ARG A 258 -9.52 -21.66 -0.70
CA ARG A 258 -10.26 -21.45 -1.96
C ARG A 258 -11.08 -20.16 -1.94
N ILE A 259 -11.87 -19.95 -0.88
CA ILE A 259 -12.68 -18.73 -0.73
C ILE A 259 -11.79 -17.48 -0.79
N GLN A 260 -10.67 -17.51 -0.06
CA GLN A 260 -9.75 -16.39 0.02
C GLN A 260 -9.01 -16.14 -1.29
N ARG A 261 -8.55 -17.18 -1.98
CA ARG A 261 -7.90 -17.02 -3.29
C ARG A 261 -8.87 -16.50 -4.34
N ARG A 262 -10.10 -17.02 -4.38
CA ARG A 262 -11.14 -16.51 -5.27
C ARG A 262 -11.42 -15.03 -4.99
N ALA A 263 -11.50 -14.63 -3.72
CA ALA A 263 -11.65 -13.22 -3.32
C ALA A 263 -10.48 -12.34 -3.81
N GLU A 264 -9.23 -12.78 -3.63
CA GLU A 264 -8.04 -12.06 -4.10
C GLU A 264 -8.04 -11.82 -5.62
N LEU A 265 -8.34 -12.87 -6.38
CA LEU A 265 -8.46 -12.77 -7.84
C LEU A 265 -9.58 -11.83 -8.25
N LEU A 266 -10.71 -11.86 -7.55
CA LEU A 266 -11.85 -11.00 -7.85
C LEU A 266 -11.54 -9.53 -7.57
N VAL A 267 -10.85 -9.23 -6.47
CA VAL A 267 -10.36 -7.88 -6.13
C VAL A 267 -9.39 -7.39 -7.21
N TYR A 268 -8.41 -8.23 -7.62
CA TYR A 268 -7.51 -7.88 -8.72
C TYR A 268 -8.26 -7.58 -10.02
N ILE A 269 -9.25 -8.39 -10.39
CA ILE A 269 -10.01 -8.19 -11.63
C ILE A 269 -10.87 -6.93 -11.57
N ALA A 270 -11.47 -6.62 -10.42
CA ALA A 270 -12.16 -5.34 -10.19
C ALA A 270 -11.17 -4.16 -10.30
N MET A 271 -10.08 -4.20 -9.52
CA MET A 271 -8.74 -3.63 -9.76
C MET A 271 -8.46 -3.12 -11.16
N SER A 272 -8.27 -4.09 -12.05
CA SER A 272 -7.81 -3.88 -13.42
C SER A 272 -8.72 -3.00 -14.28
N ARG A 273 -9.95 -2.71 -13.84
CA ARG A 273 -10.91 -1.88 -14.59
C ARG A 273 -10.55 -0.40 -14.64
N PHE A 274 -9.77 0.09 -13.67
CA PHE A 274 -9.34 1.49 -13.61
C PHE A 274 -8.28 1.85 -14.66
N GLY A 275 -7.59 0.85 -15.20
CA GLY A 275 -6.72 0.99 -16.36
C GLY A 275 -7.26 0.22 -17.56
N ARG A 276 -6.37 -0.12 -18.49
CA ARG A 276 -6.71 -1.07 -19.54
C ARG A 276 -6.65 -2.48 -18.96
N ARG A 277 -7.81 -3.07 -18.69
CA ARG A 277 -7.90 -4.48 -18.27
C ARG A 277 -7.22 -5.37 -19.33
N PRO A 278 -6.30 -6.27 -18.93
CA PRO A 278 -5.54 -7.09 -19.87
C PRO A 278 -6.43 -8.11 -20.57
N ARG A 279 -6.03 -8.53 -21.77
CA ARG A 279 -6.61 -9.72 -22.41
C ARG A 279 -6.13 -10.96 -21.65
N PHE A 280 -6.91 -12.04 -21.72
CA PHE A 280 -6.56 -13.29 -21.06
C PHE A 280 -5.16 -13.81 -21.44
N SER A 281 -4.76 -13.66 -22.70
CA SER A 281 -3.44 -14.06 -23.21
C SER A 281 -2.28 -13.23 -22.67
N GLN A 282 -2.54 -12.03 -22.14
CA GLN A 282 -1.54 -11.14 -21.55
C GLN A 282 -1.32 -11.42 -20.06
N LEU A 283 -2.17 -12.24 -19.43
CA LEU A 283 -1.95 -12.66 -18.04
C LEU A 283 -0.81 -13.68 -17.96
N ALA A 284 -0.07 -13.67 -16.85
CA ALA A 284 0.90 -14.72 -16.56
C ALA A 284 0.23 -16.11 -16.56
N ARG A 285 0.96 -17.15 -17.02
CA ARG A 285 0.41 -18.51 -17.19
C ARG A 285 -0.22 -19.09 -15.91
N THR A 286 0.41 -18.83 -14.76
CA THR A 286 -0.10 -19.24 -13.45
C THR A 286 -1.43 -18.55 -13.14
N LEU A 287 -1.53 -17.24 -13.38
CA LEU A 287 -2.74 -16.46 -13.17
C LEU A 287 -3.87 -16.86 -14.15
N GLN A 288 -3.54 -17.16 -15.41
CA GLN A 288 -4.49 -17.73 -16.37
C GLN A 288 -5.11 -19.03 -15.85
N THR A 289 -4.28 -19.89 -15.25
CA THR A 289 -4.72 -21.16 -14.67
C THR A 289 -5.57 -20.93 -13.43
N ASP A 290 -5.16 -20.02 -12.55
CA ASP A 290 -5.93 -19.65 -11.36
C ASP A 290 -7.33 -19.16 -11.74
N VAL A 291 -7.43 -18.24 -12.70
CA VAL A 291 -8.74 -17.74 -13.13
C VAL A 291 -9.62 -18.85 -13.71
N LYS A 292 -9.06 -19.75 -14.52
CA LYS A 292 -9.81 -20.89 -15.07
C LYS A 292 -10.32 -21.82 -13.97
N VAL A 293 -9.48 -22.15 -12.99
CA VAL A 293 -9.85 -23.03 -11.88
C VAL A 293 -10.93 -22.39 -11.01
N HIS A 294 -10.80 -21.10 -10.70
CA HIS A 294 -11.70 -20.43 -9.77
C HIS A 294 -12.98 -19.92 -10.42
N PHE A 295 -12.98 -19.52 -11.69
CA PHE A 295 -14.13 -18.86 -12.33
C PHE A 295 -14.62 -19.55 -13.61
N GLY A 296 -13.95 -20.60 -14.08
CA GLY A 296 -14.22 -21.25 -15.37
C GLY A 296 -13.65 -20.44 -16.53
N THR A 297 -14.18 -19.24 -16.78
CA THR A 297 -13.71 -18.36 -17.86
C THR A 297 -13.26 -16.99 -17.35
N TYR A 298 -12.33 -16.36 -18.09
CA TYR A 298 -11.90 -14.99 -17.79
C TYR A 298 -13.05 -13.99 -17.94
N LYS A 299 -13.98 -14.23 -18.87
CA LYS A 299 -15.17 -13.41 -19.08
C LYS A 299 -16.06 -13.41 -17.84
N ASP A 300 -16.31 -14.58 -17.26
CA ASP A 300 -17.16 -14.69 -16.05
C ASP A 300 -16.50 -14.04 -14.84
N ALA A 301 -15.17 -14.18 -14.72
CA ALA A 301 -14.39 -13.50 -13.69
C ALA A 301 -14.50 -11.97 -13.84
N CYS A 302 -14.41 -11.45 -15.07
CA CYS A 302 -14.59 -10.03 -15.38
C CYS A 302 -16.00 -9.52 -15.03
N ILE A 303 -17.05 -10.26 -15.43
CA ILE A 303 -18.44 -9.90 -15.11
C ILE A 303 -18.65 -9.82 -13.60
N GLN A 304 -18.10 -10.77 -12.84
CA GLN A 304 -18.17 -10.75 -11.38
C GLN A 304 -17.38 -9.57 -10.79
N GLY A 305 -16.18 -9.30 -11.30
CA GLY A 305 -15.36 -8.18 -10.85
C GLY A 305 -16.03 -6.83 -11.11
N ASP A 306 -16.65 -6.66 -12.27
CA ASP A 306 -17.39 -5.44 -12.63
C ASP A 306 -18.62 -5.26 -11.73
N ARG A 307 -19.38 -6.33 -11.48
CA ARG A 307 -20.51 -6.29 -10.54
C ARG A 307 -20.06 -5.91 -9.13
N MET A 308 -18.93 -6.46 -8.66
CA MET A 308 -18.37 -6.14 -7.34
C MET A 308 -17.93 -4.68 -7.26
N LEU A 309 -17.27 -4.16 -8.31
CA LEU A 309 -16.87 -2.77 -8.37
C LEU A 309 -18.08 -1.83 -8.32
N VAL A 310 -19.12 -2.10 -9.11
CA VAL A 310 -20.38 -1.34 -9.07
C VAL A 310 -21.02 -1.40 -7.68
N ALA A 311 -21.02 -2.57 -7.04
CA ALA A 311 -21.59 -2.76 -5.71
C ALA A 311 -20.92 -1.90 -4.61
N THR A 312 -19.66 -1.48 -4.80
CA THR A 312 -19.00 -0.56 -3.85
C THR A 312 -19.62 0.84 -3.83
N GLY A 313 -20.40 1.20 -4.86
CA GLY A 313 -21.16 2.45 -4.94
C GLY A 313 -22.49 2.42 -4.17
N ASP A 314 -22.94 1.26 -3.70
CA ASP A 314 -24.19 1.10 -2.94
C ASP A 314 -23.91 1.19 -1.43
N PRO A 315 -24.38 2.25 -0.73
CA PRO A 315 -24.16 2.42 0.70
C PRO A 315 -24.71 1.28 1.56
N MET A 316 -25.82 0.65 1.17
CA MET A 316 -26.42 -0.46 1.91
C MET A 316 -25.56 -1.71 1.80
N LEU A 317 -25.03 -2.02 0.61
CA LEU A 317 -24.13 -3.17 0.42
C LEU A 317 -22.81 -2.96 1.18
N VAL A 318 -22.24 -1.76 1.17
CA VAL A 318 -21.06 -1.40 1.96
C VAL A 318 -21.34 -1.56 3.46
N PHE A 319 -22.49 -1.05 3.93
CA PHE A 319 -22.90 -1.18 5.33
C PHE A 319 -23.05 -2.64 5.75
N VAL A 320 -23.83 -3.45 5.03
CA VAL A 320 -24.05 -4.87 5.34
C VAL A 320 -22.73 -5.65 5.29
N SER A 321 -21.88 -5.40 4.29
CA SER A 321 -20.56 -6.01 4.19
C SER A 321 -19.71 -5.68 5.42
N ALA A 322 -19.69 -4.41 5.84
CA ALA A 322 -19.00 -3.98 7.05
C ALA A 322 -19.54 -4.68 8.32
N ARG A 323 -20.87 -4.85 8.43
CA ARG A 323 -21.50 -5.56 9.54
C ARG A 323 -21.18 -7.05 9.57
N SER A 324 -21.00 -7.69 8.41
CA SER A 324 -20.58 -9.09 8.30
C SER A 324 -19.08 -9.34 8.48
N SER A 325 -18.27 -8.29 8.54
CA SER A 325 -16.82 -8.44 8.67
C SER A 325 -16.46 -9.11 9.99
N LYS A 326 -15.67 -10.18 9.92
CA LYS A 326 -15.13 -10.89 11.10
C LYS A 326 -13.99 -10.14 11.78
N VAL A 327 -13.42 -9.15 11.11
CA VAL A 327 -12.31 -8.34 11.61
C VAL A 327 -12.62 -6.85 11.49
N GLY A 328 -12.05 -6.08 12.42
CA GLY A 328 -12.18 -4.64 12.47
C GLY A 328 -13.24 -4.16 13.47
N LYS A 329 -12.99 -2.98 14.04
CA LYS A 329 -13.87 -2.32 14.99
C LYS A 329 -15.00 -1.63 14.25
N GLN A 330 -16.23 -2.04 14.55
CA GLN A 330 -17.41 -1.40 14.01
C GLN A 330 -17.84 -0.20 14.86
N THR A 331 -18.14 0.91 14.20
CA THR A 331 -18.80 2.07 14.79
C THR A 331 -20.14 2.31 14.10
N PRO A 332 -20.98 3.27 14.53
CA PRO A 332 -22.20 3.61 13.79
C PRO A 332 -21.93 4.08 12.36
N SER A 333 -20.77 4.70 12.09
CA SER A 333 -20.48 5.39 10.82
C SER A 333 -19.34 4.79 10.01
N ALA A 334 -18.59 3.83 10.55
CA ALA A 334 -17.44 3.24 9.85
C ALA A 334 -17.00 1.89 10.42
N LEU A 335 -16.29 1.12 9.60
CA LEU A 335 -15.44 0.00 10.00
C LEU A 335 -13.99 0.47 10.06
N TYR A 336 -13.29 0.17 11.15
CA TYR A 336 -11.86 0.46 11.32
C TYR A 336 -11.09 -0.86 11.35
N VAL A 337 -10.06 -0.99 10.51
CA VAL A 337 -9.24 -2.20 10.46
C VAL A 337 -7.76 -1.84 10.40
N HIS A 338 -6.93 -2.58 11.12
CA HIS A 338 -5.48 -2.44 11.01
C HIS A 338 -5.01 -2.99 9.66
N ARG A 339 -3.99 -2.39 9.06
CA ARG A 339 -3.49 -2.76 7.72
C ARG A 339 -3.15 -4.24 7.56
N SER A 340 -2.71 -4.90 8.65
CA SER A 340 -2.38 -6.33 8.65
C SER A 340 -3.59 -7.25 8.45
N ALA A 341 -4.80 -6.76 8.68
CA ALA A 341 -6.04 -7.53 8.55
C ALA A 341 -6.90 -7.11 7.34
N LEU A 342 -6.38 -6.23 6.45
CA LEU A 342 -7.11 -5.82 5.25
C LEU A 342 -7.45 -7.01 4.33
N GLY A 343 -6.57 -8.01 4.26
CA GLY A 343 -6.78 -9.21 3.44
C GLY A 343 -7.95 -10.08 3.90
N GLU A 344 -8.37 -9.95 5.17
CA GLU A 344 -9.47 -10.70 5.80
C GLU A 344 -10.83 -10.03 5.63
N LEU A 345 -10.86 -8.78 5.18
CA LEU A 345 -12.11 -8.09 4.94
C LEU A 345 -12.94 -8.78 3.84
N PRO A 346 -14.28 -8.66 3.89
CA PRO A 346 -15.14 -9.04 2.79
C PRO A 346 -14.66 -8.42 1.46
N PRO A 347 -14.69 -9.16 0.34
CA PRO A 347 -14.11 -8.71 -0.93
C PRO A 347 -14.64 -7.35 -1.41
N LEU A 348 -15.92 -7.07 -1.18
CA LEU A 348 -16.54 -5.78 -1.51
C LEU A 348 -15.82 -4.61 -0.79
N LEU A 349 -15.47 -4.76 0.49
CA LEU A 349 -14.77 -3.73 1.25
C LEU A 349 -13.31 -3.58 0.82
N ARG A 350 -12.68 -4.67 0.35
CA ARG A 350 -11.34 -4.64 -0.24
C ARG A 350 -11.33 -3.90 -1.59
N VAL A 351 -12.36 -4.08 -2.40
CA VAL A 351 -12.54 -3.28 -3.63
C VAL A 351 -12.84 -1.81 -3.28
N TYR A 352 -13.65 -1.56 -2.25
CA TYR A 352 -13.95 -0.19 -1.79
C TYR A 352 -12.70 0.57 -1.30
N GLU A 353 -11.84 -0.08 -0.52
CA GLU A 353 -10.50 0.43 -0.20
C GLU A 353 -9.64 0.60 -1.46
N GLY A 354 -9.66 -0.39 -2.36
CA GLY A 354 -8.93 -0.37 -3.61
C GLY A 354 -9.27 0.85 -4.47
N CYS A 355 -10.55 1.24 -4.57
CA CYS A 355 -10.99 2.47 -5.24
C CYS A 355 -10.31 3.72 -4.66
N ALA A 356 -10.15 3.78 -3.33
CA ALA A 356 -9.46 4.91 -2.70
C ALA A 356 -7.96 4.88 -2.98
N ARG A 357 -7.36 3.68 -2.94
CA ARG A 357 -5.94 3.47 -3.20
C ARG A 357 -5.54 3.73 -4.66
N VAL A 358 -6.45 3.59 -5.62
CA VAL A 358 -6.23 4.03 -7.01
C VAL A 358 -5.94 5.54 -7.08
N LEU A 359 -6.57 6.35 -6.21
CA LEU A 359 -6.37 7.80 -6.17
C LEU A 359 -5.15 8.20 -5.32
N SER A 360 -5.06 7.69 -4.09
CA SER A 360 -4.01 8.09 -3.15
C SER A 360 -2.68 7.38 -3.37
N GLY A 361 -2.68 6.22 -4.02
CA GLY A 361 -1.58 5.27 -3.89
C GLY A 361 -1.49 4.71 -2.47
N ASN A 362 -0.36 4.07 -2.15
CA ASN A 362 -0.04 3.55 -0.82
C ASN A 362 0.26 4.70 0.14
N VAL A 363 -0.34 4.67 1.33
CA VAL A 363 -0.05 5.62 2.41
C VAL A 363 0.85 4.90 3.42
N GLU A 364 2.16 4.95 3.19
CA GLU A 364 3.18 4.12 3.85
C GLU A 364 3.07 4.04 5.39
N ARG A 365 2.85 5.20 6.05
CA ARG A 365 2.77 5.29 7.51
C ARG A 365 1.40 4.92 8.09
N ALA A 366 0.38 4.78 7.24
CA ALA A 366 -0.95 4.43 7.72
C ALA A 366 -0.98 2.96 8.13
N ASN A 367 -1.37 2.73 9.37
CA ASN A 367 -1.56 1.40 9.94
C ASN A 367 -3.02 1.12 10.29
N MET A 368 -3.89 2.12 10.20
CA MET A 368 -5.33 1.99 10.43
C MET A 368 -6.11 2.51 9.24
N ILE A 369 -7.07 1.73 8.76
CA ILE A 369 -7.93 2.06 7.62
C ILE A 369 -9.35 2.21 8.14
N LYS A 370 -9.93 3.37 7.89
CA LYS A 370 -11.32 3.69 8.21
C LYS A 370 -12.14 3.65 6.92
N LEU A 371 -13.04 2.68 6.84
CA LEU A 371 -14.03 2.56 5.77
C LEU A 371 -15.34 3.18 6.23
N SER A 372 -15.69 4.34 5.67
CA SER A 372 -16.96 4.98 5.98
C SER A 372 -18.13 4.20 5.38
N VAL A 373 -19.18 3.98 6.17
CA VAL A 373 -20.42 3.34 5.69
C VAL A 373 -21.56 4.34 5.47
N VAL A 374 -21.30 5.64 5.74
CA VAL A 374 -22.28 6.73 5.61
C VAL A 374 -21.91 7.75 4.52
N LYS A 375 -20.65 7.74 4.09
CA LYS A 375 -20.08 8.61 3.06
C LYS A 375 -19.15 7.77 2.18
N PRO A 376 -19.07 8.04 0.85
CA PRO A 376 -18.13 7.37 -0.05
C PRO A 376 -16.69 7.85 0.21
N GLN A 377 -16.09 7.38 1.30
CA GLN A 377 -14.85 7.90 1.85
C GLN A 377 -14.04 6.80 2.54
N VAL A 378 -12.73 6.79 2.28
CA VAL A 378 -11.76 5.97 3.00
C VAL A 378 -10.72 6.89 3.62
N SER A 379 -10.36 6.64 4.88
CA SER A 379 -9.28 7.37 5.54
C SER A 379 -8.17 6.41 5.98
N TYR A 380 -6.93 6.75 5.61
CA TYR A 380 -5.71 6.10 6.03
C TYR A 380 -5.11 6.88 7.19
N LEU A 381 -5.07 6.27 8.37
CA LEU A 381 -4.73 6.89 9.64
C LEU A 381 -3.38 6.34 10.14
N SER A 382 -2.48 7.25 10.51
CA SER A 382 -1.13 6.92 10.95
C SER A 382 -1.02 7.02 12.47
N TYR A 383 -0.79 5.89 13.13
CA TYR A 383 -0.48 5.79 14.55
C TYR A 383 0.93 5.23 14.74
N PRO A 384 2.01 6.04 14.66
CA PRO A 384 3.39 5.53 14.61
C PRO A 384 3.78 4.63 15.79
N LYS A 385 3.19 4.88 16.96
CA LYS A 385 3.42 4.11 18.19
C LYS A 385 2.34 3.06 18.45
N PHE A 386 1.59 2.62 17.43
CA PHE A 386 0.47 1.69 17.58
C PHE A 386 0.86 0.43 18.37
N ASP A 387 2.05 -0.12 18.13
CA ASP A 387 2.49 -1.34 18.80
C ASP A 387 2.94 -1.08 20.24
N LYS A 388 3.68 0.01 20.44
CA LYS A 388 4.37 0.35 21.69
C LYS A 388 3.43 0.93 22.74
N ASP A 389 2.57 1.86 22.34
CA ASP A 389 1.68 2.56 23.27
C ASP A 389 0.40 1.76 23.48
N ALA A 390 -0.14 1.76 24.71
CA ALA A 390 -1.45 1.17 24.98
C ALA A 390 -2.56 1.92 24.25
N HIS A 391 -2.47 3.24 24.25
CA HIS A 391 -3.45 4.16 23.69
C HIS A 391 -2.79 5.14 22.73
N PRO A 392 -2.40 4.69 21.52
CA PRO A 392 -1.66 5.52 20.59
C PRO A 392 -2.53 6.69 20.09
N VAL A 393 -1.89 7.85 19.94
CA VAL A 393 -2.50 9.05 19.36
C VAL A 393 -2.30 9.11 17.86
N LEU A 394 -3.26 9.72 17.16
CA LEU A 394 -3.22 9.91 15.72
C LEU A 394 -2.16 10.97 15.38
N GLU A 395 -1.19 10.63 14.53
CA GLU A 395 -0.20 11.58 14.02
C GLU A 395 -0.72 12.30 12.78
N SER A 396 -1.32 11.56 11.85
CA SER A 396 -1.81 12.11 10.59
C SER A 396 -2.91 11.26 9.95
N ALA A 397 -3.69 11.88 9.07
CA ALA A 397 -4.74 11.22 8.31
C ALA A 397 -4.68 11.65 6.84
N VAL A 398 -4.67 10.68 5.92
CA VAL A 398 -4.99 10.90 4.51
C VAL A 398 -6.43 10.45 4.29
N THR A 399 -7.26 11.32 3.73
CA THR A 399 -8.67 11.05 3.43
C THR A 399 -8.90 11.08 1.94
N VAL A 400 -9.49 10.03 1.40
CA VAL A 400 -9.89 9.95 -0.01
C VAL A 400 -11.39 10.06 -0.09
N ASN A 401 -11.87 11.08 -0.79
CA ASN A 401 -13.28 11.25 -1.09
C ASN A 401 -13.57 10.65 -2.47
N LEU A 402 -14.28 9.54 -2.51
CA LEU A 402 -14.56 8.82 -3.75
C LEU A 402 -15.62 9.50 -4.62
N ARG A 403 -16.42 10.43 -4.06
CA ARG A 403 -17.39 11.21 -4.82
C ARG A 403 -16.75 12.39 -5.53
N HIS A 404 -15.84 13.08 -4.85
CA HIS A 404 -15.16 14.26 -5.40
C HIS A 404 -13.80 13.94 -6.01
N LEU A 405 -13.35 12.69 -5.88
CA LEU A 405 -12.04 12.20 -6.34
C LEU A 405 -10.87 13.01 -5.74
N THR A 406 -11.04 13.53 -4.53
CA THR A 406 -10.01 14.29 -3.82
C THR A 406 -9.24 13.41 -2.87
N VAL A 407 -7.98 13.78 -2.65
CA VAL A 407 -7.13 13.24 -1.59
C VAL A 407 -6.73 14.42 -0.73
N ASP A 408 -6.97 14.32 0.57
CA ASP A 408 -6.75 15.37 1.56
C ASP A 408 -5.87 14.84 2.69
N TRP A 409 -5.04 15.71 3.27
CA TRP A 409 -4.19 15.37 4.40
C TRP A 409 -4.44 16.28 5.60
N ARG A 410 -4.39 15.67 6.79
CA ARG A 410 -4.50 16.37 8.07
C ARG A 410 -3.39 15.93 9.01
N ASP A 411 -2.70 16.93 9.56
CA ASP A 411 -1.69 16.77 10.61
C ASP A 411 -2.34 16.86 11.99
N TYR A 412 -1.93 15.98 12.89
CA TYR A 412 -2.27 16.00 14.30
C TYR A 412 -1.02 16.00 15.20
N SER A 413 0.19 15.98 14.64
CA SER A 413 1.45 15.92 15.40
C SER A 413 1.66 17.11 16.34
N LYS A 414 1.12 18.28 15.98
CA LYS A 414 1.11 19.51 16.79
C LYS A 414 -0.20 19.74 17.55
N SER A 415 -1.11 18.77 17.57
CA SER A 415 -2.39 18.90 18.27
C SER A 415 -2.18 18.60 19.76
N ASP A 416 -2.68 19.48 20.63
CA ASP A 416 -2.65 19.24 22.08
C ASP A 416 -3.64 18.15 22.51
N ASN A 417 -4.71 17.91 21.72
CA ASN A 417 -5.74 16.92 22.03
C ASN A 417 -6.05 16.03 20.81
N PRO A 418 -5.08 15.23 20.34
CA PRO A 418 -5.26 14.39 19.17
C PRO A 418 -6.27 13.27 19.44
N PRO A 419 -6.92 12.73 18.40
CA PRO A 419 -7.68 11.49 18.52
C PRO A 419 -6.81 10.35 19.06
N LEU A 420 -7.38 9.52 19.92
CA LEU A 420 -6.69 8.43 20.60
C LEU A 420 -7.41 7.10 20.35
N LEU A 421 -6.64 6.01 20.18
CA LEU A 421 -7.20 4.67 20.06
C LEU A 421 -7.25 3.96 21.40
N HIS A 422 -8.31 3.19 21.56
CA HIS A 422 -8.51 2.24 22.65
C HIS A 422 -9.14 0.96 22.07
N ARG A 423 -9.07 -0.15 22.82
CA ARG A 423 -9.55 -1.48 22.39
C ARG A 423 -8.86 -1.99 21.13
N LYS A 424 -7.51 -2.05 21.18
CA LYS A 424 -6.69 -2.35 19.99
C LYS A 424 -6.93 -3.76 19.43
N GLU A 425 -7.37 -4.70 20.26
CA GLU A 425 -7.74 -6.06 19.90
C GLU A 425 -8.86 -6.16 18.86
N GLU A 426 -9.66 -5.10 18.70
CA GLU A 426 -10.78 -5.06 17.76
C GLU A 426 -10.34 -4.72 16.34
N PHE A 427 -9.19 -4.05 16.18
CA PHE A 427 -8.72 -3.63 14.85
C PHE A 427 -7.88 -4.68 14.14
N VAL A 428 -7.33 -5.65 14.88
CA VAL A 428 -6.40 -6.67 14.38
C VAL A 428 -7.10 -8.02 14.20
N SER A 429 -6.51 -8.90 13.40
CA SER A 429 -6.98 -10.28 13.20
C SER A 429 -7.09 -11.02 14.53
N GLU A 430 -8.04 -11.97 14.62
CA GLU A 430 -8.08 -12.95 15.72
C GLU A 430 -6.77 -13.73 15.84
N SER A 431 -6.04 -13.85 14.74
CA SER A 431 -4.74 -14.50 14.65
C SER A 431 -3.54 -13.60 14.97
N ASP A 432 -3.75 -12.32 15.32
CA ASP A 432 -2.63 -11.42 15.66
C ASP A 432 -2.03 -11.82 17.02
N PRO A 433 -0.70 -12.08 17.11
CA PRO A 433 -0.05 -12.52 18.35
C PRO A 433 -0.16 -11.51 19.50
N ARG A 434 -0.44 -10.24 19.20
CA ARG A 434 -0.57 -9.16 20.19
C ARG A 434 -2.01 -8.98 20.65
N ARG A 435 -2.99 -9.63 20.00
CA ARG A 435 -4.41 -9.45 20.31
C ARG A 435 -4.74 -9.74 21.77
N ASP A 436 -4.20 -10.83 22.32
CA ASP A 436 -4.44 -11.21 23.72
C ASP A 436 -3.88 -10.20 24.71
N LEU A 437 -2.74 -9.59 24.39
CA LEU A 437 -2.16 -8.50 25.18
C LEU A 437 -3.12 -7.31 25.26
N TYR A 438 -3.65 -6.89 24.11
CA TYR A 438 -4.58 -5.77 24.02
C TYR A 438 -5.92 -6.09 24.72
N ALA A 439 -6.46 -7.28 24.48
CA ALA A 439 -7.73 -7.70 25.08
C ALA A 439 -7.65 -7.82 26.61
N ARG A 440 -6.50 -8.27 27.16
CA ARG A 440 -6.29 -8.29 28.62
C ARG A 440 -6.31 -6.89 29.22
N LEU A 441 -5.67 -5.93 28.57
CA LEU A 441 -5.67 -4.54 29.00
C LEU A 441 -7.10 -3.98 28.98
N THR A 442 -7.82 -4.13 27.87
CA THR A 442 -9.21 -3.66 27.76
C THR A 442 -10.12 -4.26 28.81
N ARG A 443 -10.00 -5.57 29.11
CA ARG A 443 -10.78 -6.18 30.21
C ARG A 443 -10.46 -5.55 31.58
N ALA A 444 -9.21 -5.18 31.85
CA ALA A 444 -8.83 -4.51 33.08
C ALA A 444 -9.43 -3.09 33.16
N GLU A 445 -9.39 -2.35 32.06
CA GLU A 445 -9.95 -1.00 31.94
C GLU A 445 -11.48 -0.98 32.05
N MET A 446 -12.17 -1.97 31.48
CA MET A 446 -13.61 -2.13 31.64
C MET A 446 -13.99 -2.38 33.10
N ARG A 447 -13.27 -3.28 33.79
CA ARG A 447 -13.49 -3.52 35.23
C ARG A 447 -13.22 -2.28 36.10
N ALA A 448 -12.29 -1.43 35.67
CA ALA A 448 -11.97 -0.17 36.33
C ALA A 448 -12.97 0.97 36.01
N GLY A 449 -13.98 0.74 35.15
CA GLY A 449 -14.98 1.74 34.81
C GLY A 449 -14.51 2.81 33.80
N LEU A 450 -13.39 2.60 33.11
CA LEU A 450 -12.87 3.57 32.13
C LEU A 450 -13.75 3.74 30.88
N TYR A 451 -14.66 2.80 30.63
CA TYR A 451 -15.57 2.81 29.49
C TYR A 451 -17.03 3.16 29.85
N SER A 452 -17.27 3.78 31.01
CA SER A 452 -18.62 4.17 31.44
C SER A 452 -19.27 5.21 30.51
N ASP A 453 -18.47 6.12 29.94
CA ASP A 453 -18.89 7.05 28.88
C ASP A 453 -17.90 7.00 27.70
N PRO A 454 -18.09 6.06 26.75
CA PRO A 454 -17.19 5.89 25.60
C PRO A 454 -17.10 7.12 24.69
N SER A 455 -18.07 8.03 24.74
CA SER A 455 -18.08 9.23 23.89
C SER A 455 -17.01 10.25 24.29
N ARG A 456 -16.55 10.20 25.56
CA ARG A 456 -15.60 11.16 26.12
C ARG A 456 -14.13 10.75 26.01
N ILE A 457 -13.86 9.50 25.64
CA ILE A 457 -12.51 8.90 25.67
C ILE A 457 -11.82 8.80 24.30
N GLY A 458 -12.43 9.36 23.26
CA GLY A 458 -11.87 9.31 21.90
C GLY A 458 -10.71 10.27 21.64
N SER A 459 -10.27 11.06 22.62
CA SER A 459 -9.18 12.02 22.51
C SER A 459 -8.22 11.89 23.71
N LEU A 460 -6.98 12.38 23.55
CA LEU A 460 -5.95 12.32 24.58
C LEU A 460 -6.42 12.88 25.94
N HIS A 461 -6.84 14.15 25.97
CA HIS A 461 -7.34 14.77 27.21
C HIS A 461 -8.60 14.09 27.75
N GLY A 462 -9.43 13.54 26.86
CA GLY A 462 -10.61 12.77 27.24
C GLY A 462 -10.25 11.52 28.04
N TRP A 463 -9.27 10.77 27.53
CA TRP A 463 -8.74 9.57 28.17
C TRP A 463 -8.02 9.88 29.48
N GLU A 464 -7.16 10.89 29.52
CA GLU A 464 -6.41 11.28 30.72
C GLU A 464 -7.34 11.71 31.86
N ARG A 465 -8.39 12.50 31.56
CA ARG A 465 -9.39 12.87 32.56
C ARG A 465 -10.13 11.65 33.13
N GLN A 466 -10.43 10.66 32.28
CA GLN A 466 -11.09 9.43 32.72
C GLN A 466 -10.19 8.57 33.62
N LEU A 467 -8.89 8.49 33.30
CA LEU A 467 -7.88 7.84 34.15
C LEU A 467 -7.77 8.51 35.51
N MET A 468 -7.68 9.85 35.55
CA MET A 468 -7.65 10.62 36.80
C MET A 468 -8.93 10.43 37.62
N ALA A 469 -10.10 10.52 37.00
CA ALA A 469 -11.39 10.37 37.67
C ALA A 469 -11.59 9.00 38.31
N THR A 470 -10.97 7.96 37.76
CA THR A 470 -11.04 6.58 38.27
C THR A 470 -9.82 6.19 39.14
N GLN A 471 -8.85 7.11 39.31
CA GLN A 471 -7.60 6.89 40.05
C GLN A 471 -6.78 5.71 39.49
N TYR A 472 -6.69 5.59 38.17
CA TYR A 472 -5.85 4.61 37.49
C TYR A 472 -4.82 5.27 36.59
N GLN A 473 -3.73 4.54 36.32
CA GLN A 473 -2.70 4.88 35.36
C GLN A 473 -2.32 3.67 34.51
N VAL A 474 -1.85 3.93 33.29
CA VAL A 474 -1.43 2.90 32.34
C VAL A 474 0.09 2.84 32.29
N PHE A 475 0.66 1.65 32.50
CA PHE A 475 2.10 1.39 32.40
C PHE A 475 2.35 0.27 31.37
N GLY A 476 2.89 0.63 30.21
CA GLY A 476 2.90 -0.27 29.04
C GLY A 476 1.47 -0.69 28.69
N HIS A 477 1.22 -1.99 28.53
CA HIS A 477 -0.13 -2.55 28.35
C HIS A 477 -0.73 -3.11 29.65
N ARG A 478 -0.50 -2.43 30.79
CA ARG A 478 -1.08 -2.82 32.09
C ARG A 478 -1.71 -1.62 32.78
N LEU A 479 -2.87 -1.84 33.40
CA LEU A 479 -3.56 -0.86 34.22
C LEU A 479 -3.16 -1.03 35.70
N ARG A 480 -2.89 0.07 36.40
CA ARG A 480 -2.53 0.09 37.83
C ARG A 480 -3.32 1.19 38.54
N LYS A 481 -3.73 0.94 39.78
CA LYS A 481 -4.32 1.99 40.63
C LYS A 481 -3.23 3.02 40.97
N MET A 482 -3.58 4.30 40.98
CA MET A 482 -2.72 5.35 41.48
C MET A 482 -2.59 5.20 43.00
N ALA A 483 -1.40 5.45 43.53
CA ALA A 483 -1.11 5.37 44.96
C ALA A 483 -1.82 6.49 45.73
#